data_AF-A0A8C6JBT6-F1
#
_entry.id   AF-A0A8C6JBT6-F1
#
_cell.length_a   1.000
_cell.length_b   1.000
_cell.length_c   1.000
_cell.angle_alpha   90.00
_cell.angle_beta   90.00
_cell.angle_gamma   90.00
#
_symmetry.space_group_name_H-M   'P 1'
#
loop_
_entity.id
_entity.type
_entity.pdbx_description
1 polymer ?
#
loop_
_entity_poly.entity_id
_entity_poly.type
_entity_poly.pdbx_seq_one_letter_code
_entity_poly.pdbx_strand_id
1 'polypeptide(L)'
;RHLRRMQIFSVFMLKRRSRCQCKMEPKERSNCGYPGITAEQCRKAGCCFDSSVPGVPWCFSPKAKKGSQCLKVCPADSRARINCGFPGITAKECEKKGCCFRSHPAGVPWCFYHRMVEEGNILHEMSPHPVGS
;
A
#
# COMPACT_ATOMS: atom_id res chain seq x y z
N ARG A 1 -35.30 28.56 17.04
CA ARG A 1 -34.82 27.53 18.00
C ARG A 1 -34.67 26.20 17.27
N HIS A 2 -33.49 25.89 16.72
CA HIS A 2 -32.94 24.53 16.57
C HIS A 2 -31.43 24.73 16.38
N LEU A 3 -30.75 24.68 17.52
CA LEU A 3 -29.34 24.95 17.69
C LEU A 3 -28.54 23.72 17.26
N ARG A 4 -27.52 23.95 16.42
CA ARG A 4 -26.18 23.33 16.43
C ARG A 4 -26.08 21.89 17.02
N ARG A 5 -26.08 20.86 16.17
CA ARG A 5 -25.36 19.61 16.49
C ARG A 5 -25.16 18.71 15.26
N MET A 6 -24.11 18.99 14.50
CA MET A 6 -23.22 17.96 13.98
C MET A 6 -21.97 18.66 13.47
N GLN A 7 -21.03 18.76 14.40
CA GLN A 7 -19.67 19.18 14.17
C GLN A 7 -19.07 18.41 13.00
N ILE A 8 -18.46 19.15 12.07
CA ILE A 8 -17.11 18.87 11.57
C ILE A 8 -16.97 17.41 11.10
N PHE A 9 -17.44 17.13 9.89
CA PHE A 9 -16.89 16.04 9.08
C PHE A 9 -15.39 16.33 8.92
N SER A 10 -14.61 15.88 9.89
CA SER A 10 -13.17 15.98 9.89
C SER A 10 -12.71 15.26 8.64
N VAL A 11 -12.21 16.05 7.67
CA VAL A 11 -11.70 15.64 6.36
C VAL A 11 -10.40 14.85 6.49
N PHE A 12 -10.21 14.10 7.58
CA PHE A 12 -9.19 13.07 7.69
C PHE A 12 -9.74 11.81 7.05
N MET A 13 -9.72 11.83 5.72
CA MET A 13 -9.50 10.62 4.93
C MET A 13 -8.55 9.73 5.73
N LEU A 14 -9.04 8.57 6.18
CA LEU A 14 -8.20 7.45 6.59
C LEU A 14 -7.40 7.01 5.36
N LYS A 15 -6.42 7.83 4.97
CA LYS A 15 -5.61 7.66 3.77
C LYS A 15 -4.76 6.45 4.09
N ARG A 16 -5.20 5.25 3.72
CA ARG A 16 -4.38 4.05 3.93
C ARG A 16 -3.02 4.30 3.27
N ARG A 17 -1.98 4.42 4.10
CA ARG A 17 -0.60 4.60 3.62
C ARG A 17 -0.20 3.29 2.95
N SER A 18 0.45 3.38 1.80
CA SER A 18 0.99 2.21 1.11
C SER A 18 2.24 1.73 1.85
N ARG A 19 2.53 0.42 1.81
CA ARG A 19 3.77 -0.15 2.39
C ARG A 19 5.02 0.59 1.93
N CYS A 20 5.06 1.03 0.67
CA CYS A 20 6.17 1.79 0.09
C CYS A 20 6.42 3.15 0.78
N GLN A 21 5.39 3.84 1.27
CA GLN A 21 5.58 5.10 2.02
C GLN A 21 6.31 4.88 3.36
N CYS A 22 6.33 3.63 3.85
CA CYS A 22 7.02 3.23 5.08
C CYS A 22 8.39 2.59 4.83
N LYS A 23 8.79 2.40 3.56
CA LYS A 23 10.08 1.83 3.20
C LYS A 23 11.11 2.95 3.09
N MET A 24 11.93 3.10 4.12
CA MET A 24 12.98 4.12 4.20
C MET A 24 14.10 3.65 5.12
N GLU A 25 15.29 4.23 4.96
CA GLU A 25 16.43 3.87 5.79
C GLU A 25 16.15 4.25 7.25
N PRO A 26 16.56 3.42 8.24
CA PRO A 26 16.33 3.70 9.66
C PRO A 26 16.79 5.10 10.11
N LYS A 27 17.91 5.57 9.55
CA LYS A 27 18.50 6.89 9.82
C LYS A 27 17.68 8.07 9.29
N GLU A 28 16.82 7.84 8.30
CA GLU A 28 15.97 8.88 7.70
C GLU A 28 14.62 9.02 8.44
N ARG A 29 14.34 8.13 9.41
CA ARG A 29 13.07 8.10 10.13
C ARG A 29 12.93 9.34 11.00
N SER A 30 11.89 10.12 10.74
CA SER A 30 11.47 11.20 11.62
C SER A 30 10.37 10.72 12.56
N ASN A 31 10.56 10.91 13.87
CA ASN A 31 9.61 10.47 14.89
C ASN A 31 8.20 11.03 14.64
N CYS A 32 7.19 10.19 14.81
CA CYS A 32 5.78 10.56 14.68
C CYS A 32 4.93 10.18 15.91
N GLY A 33 5.50 9.43 16.86
CA GLY A 33 4.78 8.95 18.03
C GLY A 33 5.38 9.43 19.34
N TYR A 34 4.72 9.10 20.44
CA TYR A 34 5.28 9.22 21.78
C TYR A 34 6.05 7.94 22.16
N PRO A 35 6.99 7.99 23.13
CA PRO A 35 7.70 6.80 23.61
C PRO A 35 6.74 5.71 24.11
N GLY A 36 6.94 4.46 23.70
CA GLY A 36 6.06 3.35 24.09
C GLY A 36 4.74 3.26 23.31
N ILE A 37 4.55 4.07 22.26
CA ILE A 37 3.39 3.96 21.38
C ILE A 37 3.27 2.55 20.77
N THR A 38 2.06 2.01 20.76
CA THR A 38 1.81 0.70 20.14
C THR A 38 1.81 0.80 18.61
N ALA A 39 2.08 -0.32 17.93
CA ALA A 39 1.98 -0.39 16.48
C ALA A 39 0.60 0.04 15.95
N GLU A 40 -0.47 -0.27 16.68
CA GLU A 40 -1.81 0.14 16.29
C GLU A 40 -2.04 1.64 16.43
N GLN A 41 -1.65 2.23 17.56
CA GLN A 41 -1.76 3.68 17.78
C GLN A 41 -0.94 4.46 16.77
N CYS A 42 0.28 4.02 16.46
CA CYS A 42 1.12 4.64 15.46
C CYS A 42 0.47 4.63 14.05
N ARG A 43 -0.07 3.48 13.63
CA ARG A 43 -0.78 3.36 12.35
C ARG A 43 -2.05 4.21 12.31
N LYS A 44 -2.78 4.30 13.44
CA LYS A 44 -3.97 5.16 13.59
C LYS A 44 -3.62 6.65 13.51
N ALA A 45 -2.46 7.06 14.04
CA ALA A 45 -1.92 8.41 13.88
C ALA A 45 -1.50 8.73 12.42
N GLY A 46 -1.57 7.75 11.52
CA GLY A 46 -1.24 7.90 10.11
C GLY A 46 0.24 7.73 9.80
N CYS A 47 0.97 7.09 10.71
CA CYS A 47 2.41 6.87 10.62
C CYS A 47 2.78 5.40 10.41
N CYS A 48 4.06 5.20 10.12
CA CYS A 48 4.66 3.90 9.87
C CYS A 48 5.23 3.34 11.17
N PHE A 49 5.06 2.04 11.39
CA PHE A 49 5.60 1.36 12.56
C PHE A 49 6.56 0.23 12.13
N ASP A 50 7.77 0.25 12.66
CA ASP A 50 8.76 -0.82 12.52
C ASP A 50 9.74 -0.83 13.71
N SER A 51 9.66 -1.88 14.52
CA SER A 51 10.48 -2.09 15.71
C SER A 51 11.68 -3.01 15.47
N SER A 52 11.99 -3.37 14.22
CA SER A 52 13.10 -4.29 13.89
C SER A 52 14.49 -3.69 14.12
N VAL A 53 14.60 -2.36 14.17
CA VAL A 53 15.87 -1.65 14.34
C VAL A 53 15.86 -0.87 15.67
N PRO A 54 16.78 -1.15 16.61
CA PRO A 54 16.92 -0.38 17.85
C PRO A 54 17.59 0.98 17.60
N GLY A 55 17.44 1.91 18.55
CA GLY A 55 18.12 3.21 18.51
C GLY A 55 17.55 4.23 17.51
N VAL A 56 16.46 3.90 16.81
CA VAL A 56 15.74 4.78 15.88
C VAL A 56 14.26 4.84 16.22
N PRO A 57 13.50 5.85 15.74
CA PRO A 57 12.06 5.91 15.96
C PRO A 57 11.35 4.69 15.35
N TRP A 58 10.64 3.94 16.20
CA TRP A 58 9.79 2.83 15.75
C TRP A 58 8.51 3.34 15.11
N CYS A 59 7.96 4.44 15.60
CA CYS A 59 6.85 5.15 14.97
C CYS A 59 7.37 6.38 14.23
N PHE A 60 7.27 6.37 12.90
CA PHE A 60 7.90 7.38 12.06
C PHE A 60 6.98 7.89 10.95
N SER A 61 7.26 9.11 10.50
CA SER A 61 6.50 9.77 9.45
C SER A 61 6.69 9.06 8.10
N PRO A 62 5.62 8.85 7.31
CA PRO A 62 5.74 8.29 5.97
C PRO A 62 6.46 9.26 5.03
N LYS A 63 7.11 8.72 3.99
CA LYS A 63 7.63 9.55 2.90
C LYS A 63 6.51 10.39 2.27
N ALA A 64 6.80 11.65 1.97
CA ALA A 64 5.85 12.54 1.30
C ALA A 64 5.51 12.01 -0.09
N LYS A 65 4.23 12.09 -0.47
CA LYS A 65 3.74 11.60 -1.78
C LYS A 65 4.46 12.18 -3.00
N LYS A 66 5.07 13.37 -2.87
CA LYS A 66 5.86 14.01 -3.92
C LYS A 66 7.28 13.44 -4.07
N GLY A 67 7.75 12.64 -3.11
CA GLY A 67 9.06 11.96 -3.14
C GLY A 67 8.98 10.43 -3.05
N SER A 68 7.81 9.87 -2.73
CA SER A 68 7.52 8.43 -2.82
C SER A 68 6.47 8.21 -3.89
N GLN A 69 6.90 8.08 -5.14
CA GLN A 69 6.03 7.68 -6.24
C GLN A 69 5.68 6.20 -6.08
N CYS A 70 4.79 5.95 -5.11
CA CYS A 70 4.21 4.64 -4.84
C CYS A 70 3.17 4.40 -5.92
N LEU A 71 3.59 3.74 -6.99
CA LEU A 71 2.73 3.46 -8.12
C LEU A 71 1.94 2.18 -7.86
N LYS A 72 0.65 2.22 -8.20
CA LYS A 72 -0.19 1.03 -8.27
C LYS A 72 0.16 0.32 -9.56
N VAL A 73 0.71 -0.88 -9.45
CA VAL A 73 1.03 -1.72 -10.61
C VAL A 73 0.22 -3.00 -10.53
N CYS A 74 -0.38 -3.37 -11.65
CA CYS A 74 -1.03 -4.66 -11.82
C CYS A 74 0.03 -5.70 -12.17
N PRO A 75 0.29 -6.71 -11.31
CA PRO A 75 1.25 -7.76 -11.62
C PRO A 75 0.96 -8.41 -12.98
N ALA A 76 1.95 -8.42 -13.87
CA ALA A 76 1.83 -9.09 -15.16
C ALA A 76 1.87 -10.61 -14.98
N ASP A 77 2.81 -11.09 -14.16
CA ASP A 77 2.94 -12.49 -13.77
C ASP A 77 1.66 -12.98 -13.10
N SER A 78 1.12 -14.07 -13.64
CA SER A 78 -0.11 -14.71 -13.15
C SER A 78 0.07 -15.39 -11.79
N ARG A 79 1.29 -15.81 -11.44
CA ARG A 79 1.59 -16.46 -10.15
C ARG A 79 1.57 -15.47 -8.99
N ALA A 80 1.87 -14.20 -9.26
CA ALA A 80 1.83 -13.13 -8.27
C ALA A 80 0.42 -12.56 -8.03
N ARG A 81 -0.60 -13.04 -8.76
CA ARG A 81 -1.98 -12.52 -8.66
C ARG A 81 -2.66 -13.05 -7.41
N ILE A 82 -3.02 -12.14 -6.51
CA ILE A 82 -3.82 -12.44 -5.32
C ILE A 82 -5.27 -12.08 -5.60
N ASN A 83 -6.19 -13.03 -5.41
CA ASN A 83 -7.62 -12.87 -5.73
C ASN A 83 -8.25 -11.68 -4.98
N CYS A 84 -8.97 -10.81 -5.71
CA CYS A 84 -9.73 -9.66 -5.19
C CYS A 84 -11.24 -9.70 -5.57
N GLY A 85 -11.68 -10.78 -6.23
CA GLY A 85 -13.01 -10.91 -6.81
C GLY A 85 -13.66 -12.24 -6.45
N PHE A 86 -14.43 -12.76 -7.39
CA PHE A 86 -15.10 -14.05 -7.31
C PHE A 86 -15.20 -14.65 -8.72
N PRO A 87 -15.41 -15.97 -8.87
CA PRO A 87 -15.58 -16.60 -10.18
C PRO A 87 -16.73 -15.95 -10.97
N GLY A 88 -16.49 -15.60 -12.23
CA GLY A 88 -17.50 -14.95 -13.08
C GLY A 88 -17.67 -13.44 -12.89
N ILE A 89 -16.88 -12.79 -12.02
CA ILE A 89 -16.88 -11.32 -11.89
C ILE A 89 -16.55 -10.64 -13.22
N THR A 90 -17.29 -9.59 -13.57
CA THR A 90 -17.00 -8.79 -14.76
C THR A 90 -15.79 -7.86 -14.55
N ALA A 91 -15.14 -7.44 -15.64
CA ALA A 91 -14.06 -6.46 -15.58
C ALA A 91 -14.49 -5.18 -14.85
N LYS A 92 -15.66 -4.65 -15.19
CA LYS A 92 -16.23 -3.44 -14.62
C LYS A 92 -16.45 -3.54 -13.11
N GLU A 93 -16.95 -4.68 -12.62
CA GLU A 93 -17.15 -4.90 -11.18
C GLU A 93 -15.82 -5.03 -10.44
N CYS A 94 -14.84 -5.69 -11.04
CA CYS A 94 -13.50 -5.80 -10.48
C CYS A 94 -12.81 -4.43 -10.35
N GLU A 95 -12.86 -3.63 -11.40
CA GLU A 95 -12.28 -2.28 -11.43
C GLU A 95 -13.00 -1.35 -10.46
N LYS A 96 -14.32 -1.48 -10.32
CA LYS A 96 -15.11 -0.74 -9.31
C LYS A 96 -14.70 -1.09 -7.88
N LYS A 97 -14.20 -2.30 -7.62
CA LYS A 97 -13.57 -2.70 -6.34
C LYS A 97 -12.16 -2.11 -6.15
N GLY A 98 -11.63 -1.41 -7.15
CA GLY A 98 -10.29 -0.83 -7.14
C GLY A 98 -9.18 -1.85 -7.41
N CYS A 99 -9.51 -2.96 -8.08
CA CYS A 99 -8.59 -4.04 -8.40
C CYS A 99 -8.26 -4.12 -9.89
N CYS A 100 -7.24 -4.91 -10.20
CA CYS A 100 -6.81 -5.16 -11.57
C CYS A 100 -7.63 -6.29 -12.18
N PHE A 101 -7.98 -6.16 -13.46
CA PHE A 101 -8.63 -7.23 -14.20
C PHE A 101 -7.80 -7.67 -15.42
N ARG A 102 -7.52 -8.97 -15.51
CA ARG A 102 -6.97 -9.62 -16.73
C ARG A 102 -7.52 -11.04 -16.84
N SER A 103 -8.28 -11.30 -17.89
CA SER A 103 -8.94 -12.59 -18.16
C SER A 103 -8.02 -13.67 -18.76
N HIS A 104 -6.71 -13.58 -18.52
CA HIS A 104 -5.73 -14.53 -19.05
C HIS A 104 -4.49 -14.65 -18.14
N PRO A 105 -3.87 -15.83 -18.01
CA PRO A 105 -4.32 -17.15 -18.49
C PRO A 105 -5.56 -17.67 -17.75
N ALA A 106 -6.10 -18.81 -18.16
CA ALA A 106 -7.12 -19.54 -17.40
C ALA A 106 -6.50 -20.16 -16.13
N GLY A 107 -7.34 -20.54 -15.16
CA GLY A 107 -6.90 -21.20 -13.92
C GLY A 107 -6.20 -20.28 -12.90
N VAL A 108 -6.19 -18.96 -13.14
CA VAL A 108 -5.65 -17.96 -12.20
C VAL A 108 -6.70 -16.88 -11.89
N PRO A 109 -6.55 -16.10 -10.81
CA PRO A 109 -7.46 -15.00 -10.52
C PRO A 109 -7.48 -13.96 -11.65
N TRP A 110 -8.65 -13.75 -12.26
CA TRP A 110 -8.83 -12.72 -13.28
C TRP A 110 -9.05 -11.34 -12.67
N CYS A 111 -9.67 -11.28 -11.49
CA CYS A 111 -9.73 -10.08 -10.66
C CYS A 111 -8.75 -10.22 -9.49
N PHE A 112 -7.75 -9.35 -9.43
CA PHE A 112 -6.65 -9.47 -8.47
C PHE A 112 -6.19 -8.12 -7.93
N TYR A 113 -5.59 -8.15 -6.75
CA TYR A 113 -5.05 -6.95 -6.11
C TYR A 113 -3.89 -6.37 -6.92
N HIS A 114 -3.83 -5.03 -6.99
CA HIS A 114 -2.63 -4.32 -7.42
C HIS A 114 -1.55 -4.41 -6.33
N ARG A 115 -0.28 -4.34 -6.73
CA ARG A 115 0.84 -4.12 -5.80
C ARG A 115 1.25 -2.65 -5.82
N MET A 116 1.83 -2.19 -4.72
CA MET A 116 2.44 -0.87 -4.65
C MET A 116 3.94 -1.06 -4.88
N VAL A 117 4.52 -0.33 -5.84
CA VAL A 117 5.96 -0.34 -6.10
C VAL A 117 6.52 1.08 -6.07
N GLU A 118 7.81 1.19 -5.80
CA GLU A 118 8.55 2.44 -5.97
C GLU A 118 8.94 2.57 -7.44
N GLU A 119 8.80 3.77 -8.01
CA GLU A 119 9.02 4.03 -9.45
C GLU A 119 10.39 3.58 -9.97
N GLY A 120 11.43 3.63 -9.13
CA GLY A 120 12.77 3.16 -9.47
C GLY A 120 12.91 1.64 -9.65
N ASN A 121 11.93 0.84 -9.23
CA ASN A 121 11.99 -0.62 -9.27
C ASN A 121 11.17 -1.24 -10.43
N ILE A 122 10.57 -0.40 -11.28
CA ILE A 122 9.70 -0.84 -12.39
C ILE A 122 10.52 -1.40 -13.57
N LEU A 123 11.82 -1.04 -13.66
CA LEU A 123 12.72 -1.50 -14.73
C LEU A 123 13.24 -2.93 -14.54
N HIS A 124 13.05 -3.56 -13.38
CA HIS A 124 13.58 -4.91 -13.11
C HIS A 124 12.61 -6.06 -13.43
N GLU A 125 11.35 -5.77 -13.81
CA GLU A 125 10.35 -6.82 -14.09
C GLU A 125 10.10 -7.04 -15.60
N MET A 126 11.07 -6.68 -16.43
CA MET A 126 11.05 -6.89 -17.89
C MET A 126 12.16 -7.84 -18.38
N SER A 127 12.99 -8.37 -17.49
CA SER A 127 13.99 -9.37 -17.87
C SER A 127 13.49 -10.78 -17.53
N PRO A 128 13.37 -11.70 -18.51
CA PRO A 128 13.27 -13.11 -18.21
C PRO A 128 14.56 -13.50 -17.48
N HIS A 129 14.45 -13.85 -16.19
CA HIS A 129 15.59 -14.39 -15.46
C HIS A 129 16.13 -15.60 -16.26
N PRO A 130 17.43 -15.64 -16.62
CA PRO A 130 18.05 -16.87 -17.03
C PRO A 130 18.05 -17.79 -15.81
N VAL A 131 17.35 -18.92 -15.92
CA VAL A 131 17.59 -20.06 -15.02
C VAL A 131 19.01 -20.53 -15.29
N GLY A 132 19.89 -20.32 -14.32
CA GLY A 132 21.27 -20.76 -14.34
C GLY A 132 21.75 -21.10 -12.94
N SER A 133 21.75 -22.40 -12.64
CA SER A 133 22.85 -23.21 -12.08
C SER A 133 22.36 -24.64 -11.97
#